data_AF-A0AAV2RDG3-F1
#
_entry.id   AF-A0AAV2RDG3-F1
#
_cell.length_a   1.000
_cell.length_b   1.000
_cell.length_c   1.000
_cell.angle_alpha   90.00
_cell.angle_beta   90.00
_cell.angle_gamma   90.00
#
_symmetry.space_group_name_H-M   'P 1'
#
loop_
_entity.id
_entity.type
_entity.pdbx_description
1 polymer ?
#
loop_
_entity_poly.entity_id
_entity_poly.type
_entity_poly.pdbx_seq_one_letter_code
_entity_poly.pdbx_strand_id
1 'polypeptide(L)'
;AIKFTRELYCLANPDNIILNPGEEIRITTPGYKTYSAVTAGNREYNTSCDWNFKAKPDSGNITITCPDLYLHSSPDGGCADWLALGNKKYCGRNDPIGVTLGTEVEVRLRTHSKYDTHGFSCTAFLHTEPLAPQIKSVKKKLSRWND
;
A
#
# COMPACT_ATOMS: atom_id res chain seq x y z
N ALA A 1 -17.61 -2.03 11.78
CA ALA A 1 -16.33 -2.58 12.28
C ALA A 1 -15.38 -1.42 12.50
N ILE A 2 -14.67 -1.39 13.63
CA ILE A 2 -13.63 -0.38 13.88
C ILE A 2 -12.46 -0.72 12.94
N LYS A 3 -12.16 0.17 12.00
CA LYS A 3 -10.96 0.04 11.17
C LYS A 3 -9.77 0.50 12.01
N PHE A 4 -8.80 -0.38 12.20
CA PHE A 4 -7.55 -0.01 12.85
C PHE A 4 -6.59 0.49 11.77
N THR A 5 -6.27 1.78 11.83
CA THR A 5 -5.31 2.40 10.92
C THR A 5 -4.00 2.63 11.66
N ARG A 6 -2.93 2.00 11.18
CA ARG A 6 -1.55 2.31 11.62
C ARG A 6 -0.91 3.22 10.59
N GLU A 7 -0.13 4.19 11.05
CA GLU A 7 0.63 5.06 10.16
C GLU A 7 2.13 4.77 10.32
N LEU A 8 2.81 4.60 9.20
CA LEU A 8 4.24 4.35 9.11
C LEU A 8 4.89 5.45 8.27
N TYR A 9 5.97 6.01 8.81
CA TYR A 9 6.71 7.09 8.17
C TYR A 9 8.01 6.56 7.58
N CYS A 10 8.50 7.24 6.53
CA CYS A 10 9.78 7.00 5.85
C CYS A 10 11.01 7.39 6.69
N LEU A 11 11.00 7.00 7.95
CA LEU A 11 12.10 7.09 8.92
C LEU A 11 12.17 5.83 9.78
N ALA A 12 11.09 5.04 9.82
CA ALA A 12 11.11 3.69 10.32
C ALA A 12 11.68 2.78 9.22
N ASN A 13 12.65 1.94 9.56
CA ASN A 13 12.92 0.70 8.85
C ASN A 13 12.08 -0.38 9.53
N PRO A 14 10.79 -0.54 9.22
CA PRO A 14 10.02 -1.61 9.82
C PRO A 14 10.55 -2.94 9.27
N ASP A 15 10.74 -3.89 10.17
CA ASP A 15 10.73 -5.31 9.81
C ASP A 15 9.45 -5.66 9.04
N ASN A 16 9.38 -6.87 8.50
CA ASN A 16 8.21 -7.39 7.79
C ASN A 16 6.88 -7.00 8.48
N ILE A 17 6.05 -6.25 7.75
CA ILE A 17 4.77 -5.74 8.20
C ILE A 17 3.71 -6.79 7.89
N ILE A 18 3.22 -7.47 8.92
CA ILE A 18 2.14 -8.42 8.76
C ILE A 18 0.80 -7.68 8.72
N LEU A 19 0.10 -7.75 7.60
CA LEU A 19 -1.26 -7.23 7.44
C LEU A 19 -2.28 -8.28 7.89
N ASN A 20 -3.22 -7.88 8.74
CA ASN A 20 -4.34 -8.72 9.17
C ASN A 20 -5.64 -8.35 8.43
N PRO A 21 -6.60 -9.28 8.28
CA PRO A 21 -7.91 -8.96 7.73
C PRO A 21 -8.59 -7.80 8.48
N GLY A 22 -9.04 -6.79 7.73
CA GLY A 22 -9.67 -5.59 8.28
C GLY A 22 -8.71 -4.51 8.80
N GLU A 23 -7.40 -4.75 8.76
CA GLU A 23 -6.36 -3.75 9.06
C GLU A 23 -6.07 -2.91 7.82
N GLU A 24 -5.81 -1.62 8.04
CA GLU A 24 -5.29 -0.71 7.03
C GLU A 24 -4.00 -0.09 7.55
N ILE A 25 -2.96 -0.10 6.73
CA ILE A 25 -1.68 0.53 7.07
C ILE A 25 -1.43 1.65 6.08
N ARG A 26 -1.31 2.85 6.61
CA ARG A 26 -0.95 4.03 5.84
C ARG A 26 0.56 4.22 5.89
N ILE A 27 1.17 4.35 4.73
CA ILE A 27 2.58 4.73 4.58
C ILE A 27 2.64 6.14 3.97
N THR A 28 3.45 7.01 4.56
CA THR A 28 3.60 8.38 4.07
C THR A 28 5.05 8.84 4.14
N THR A 29 5.38 9.84 3.32
CA THR A 29 6.54 10.68 3.61
C THR A 29 6.31 11.48 4.90
N PRO A 30 7.34 11.68 5.74
CA PRO A 30 7.25 12.62 6.85
C PRO A 30 6.81 14.02 6.36
N GLY A 31 6.02 14.74 7.15
CA GLY A 31 5.54 16.08 6.79
C GLY A 31 4.55 16.14 5.61
N TYR A 32 4.01 14.99 5.20
CA TYR A 32 3.00 14.92 4.15
C TYR A 32 1.81 15.89 4.45
N LYS A 33 1.49 16.77 3.49
CA LYS A 33 0.57 17.94 3.56
C LYS A 33 1.01 19.18 4.36
N THR A 34 2.09 19.12 5.16
CA THR A 34 2.65 20.32 5.82
C THR A 34 3.82 20.94 5.06
N TYR A 35 4.30 20.30 3.99
CA TYR A 35 5.31 20.84 3.08
C TYR A 35 4.77 22.03 2.26
N SER A 36 4.95 23.23 2.82
CA SER A 36 5.31 24.42 2.03
C SER A 36 6.79 24.27 1.70
N ALA A 37 7.13 24.10 0.43
CA ALA A 37 8.45 23.73 -0.09
C ALA A 37 9.62 24.71 0.22
N VAL A 38 9.50 25.60 1.22
CA VAL A 38 10.49 26.67 1.43
C VAL A 38 10.91 26.86 2.89
N THR A 39 10.15 26.44 3.91
CA THR A 39 10.34 27.01 5.27
C THR A 39 10.71 26.08 6.42
N ALA A 40 10.91 24.78 6.21
CA ALA A 40 11.48 23.92 7.25
C ALA A 40 12.67 23.19 6.66
N GLY A 41 13.88 23.48 7.14
CA GLY A 41 15.14 22.89 6.68
C GLY A 41 15.30 21.39 6.96
N ASN A 42 14.27 20.58 6.70
CA ASN A 42 14.30 19.13 6.78
C ASN A 42 14.80 18.56 5.45
N ARG A 43 16.07 18.17 5.50
CA ARG A 43 16.87 17.59 4.43
C ARG A 43 16.48 16.13 4.14
N GLU A 44 15.23 15.84 3.74
CA GLU A 44 14.85 14.49 3.26
C GLU A 44 15.19 14.28 1.77
N TYR A 45 16.31 14.87 1.40
CA TYR A 45 16.98 14.71 0.14
C TYR A 45 17.77 13.41 0.19
N ASN A 46 17.67 12.58 -0.86
CA ASN A 46 18.37 11.29 -0.93
C ASN A 46 17.89 10.26 0.12
N THR A 47 16.57 10.21 0.34
CA THR A 47 15.94 9.24 1.24
C THR A 47 15.64 7.94 0.48
N SER A 48 15.87 6.80 1.13
CA SER A 48 15.47 5.48 0.67
C SER A 48 14.70 4.79 1.79
N CYS A 49 13.49 4.33 1.50
CA CYS A 49 12.65 3.62 2.46
C CYS A 49 12.07 2.38 1.82
N ASP A 50 12.06 1.29 2.57
CA ASP A 50 11.57 0.01 2.11
C ASP A 50 10.56 -0.52 3.14
N TRP A 51 9.37 -0.89 2.67
CA TRP A 51 8.32 -1.52 3.46
C TRP A 51 8.00 -2.88 2.85
N ASN A 52 8.16 -3.94 3.64
CA ASN A 52 7.85 -5.30 3.21
C ASN A 52 6.54 -5.74 3.85
N PHE A 53 5.45 -5.71 3.10
CA PHE A 53 4.15 -6.20 3.54
C PHE A 53 4.02 -7.70 3.30
N LYS A 54 3.46 -8.40 4.28
CA LYS A 54 3.11 -9.82 4.17
C LYS A 54 1.69 -10.04 4.65
N ALA A 55 0.90 -10.73 3.85
CA ALA A 55 -0.40 -11.26 4.24
C ALA A 55 -0.19 -12.55 5.04
N LYS A 56 -1.07 -12.83 6.00
CA LYS A 56 -1.13 -14.16 6.60
C LYS A 56 -1.56 -15.19 5.55
N PRO A 57 -1.16 -16.47 5.68
CA PRO A 57 -1.72 -17.53 4.85
C PRO A 57 -3.25 -17.46 4.83
N ASP A 58 -3.85 -17.67 3.65
CA ASP A 58 -5.29 -17.68 3.42
C ASP A 58 -6.06 -16.38 3.73
N SER A 59 -5.35 -15.25 3.95
CA SER A 59 -5.98 -13.96 4.31
C SER A 59 -6.31 -13.05 3.11
N GLY A 60 -5.94 -13.46 1.90
CA GLY A 60 -6.17 -12.72 0.65
C GLY A 60 -4.92 -12.03 0.11
N ASN A 61 -5.10 -11.25 -0.95
CA ASN A 61 -4.01 -10.51 -1.58
C ASN A 61 -3.87 -9.11 -0.98
N ILE A 62 -2.65 -8.58 -0.94
CA ILE A 62 -2.41 -7.21 -0.51
C ILE A 62 -2.81 -6.28 -1.65
N THR A 63 -3.52 -5.20 -1.33
CA THR A 63 -3.84 -4.12 -2.26
C THR A 63 -3.32 -2.81 -1.70
N ILE A 64 -2.72 -2.02 -2.59
CA ILE A 64 -2.15 -0.71 -2.25
C ILE A 64 -2.80 0.34 -3.12
N THR A 65 -3.24 1.43 -2.49
CA THR A 65 -3.75 2.61 -3.18
C THR A 65 -3.01 3.84 -2.70
N CYS A 66 -2.62 4.72 -3.63
CA CYS A 66 -1.91 5.96 -3.32
C CYS A 66 -2.68 7.12 -3.93
N PRO A 67 -3.78 7.59 -3.30
CA PRO A 67 -4.63 8.64 -3.86
C PRO A 67 -3.93 10.00 -3.96
N ASP A 68 -2.79 10.16 -3.31
CA ASP A 68 -2.03 11.39 -3.30
C ASP A 68 -0.54 11.04 -3.45
N LEU A 69 -0.05 10.96 -4.69
CA LEU A 69 1.36 10.78 -5.02
C LEU A 69 1.83 11.96 -5.86
N TYR A 70 2.85 12.67 -5.39
CA TYR A 70 3.51 13.68 -6.19
C TYR A 70 5.03 13.67 -5.97
N LEU A 71 5.70 12.93 -6.84
CA LEU A 71 7.15 12.75 -6.87
C LEU A 71 7.75 13.34 -8.14
N HIS A 72 9.04 13.69 -8.11
CA HIS A 72 9.69 14.34 -9.23
C HIS A 72 9.90 13.38 -10.41
N SER A 73 9.34 13.74 -11.56
CA SER A 73 9.63 13.10 -12.85
C SER A 73 10.89 13.72 -13.48
N SER A 74 11.67 12.90 -14.15
CA SER A 74 12.85 13.34 -14.90
C SER A 74 12.44 13.91 -16.28
N PRO A 75 13.14 14.93 -16.81
CA PRO A 75 12.83 15.52 -18.12
C PRO A 75 12.92 14.55 -19.31
N ASP A 76 13.70 13.47 -19.17
CA ASP A 76 13.84 12.40 -20.18
C ASP A 76 12.67 11.40 -20.18
N GLY A 77 11.64 11.65 -19.36
CA GLY A 77 10.47 10.78 -19.21
C GLY A 77 10.65 9.67 -18.17
N GLY A 78 11.77 9.63 -17.46
CA GLY A 78 12.01 8.72 -16.34
C GLY A 78 11.42 9.23 -15.01
N CYS A 79 11.63 8.44 -13.96
CA CYS A 79 11.36 8.85 -12.58
C CYS A 79 12.67 9.18 -11.88
N ALA A 80 12.90 10.46 -11.57
CA ALA A 80 14.03 10.89 -10.77
C ALA A 80 13.82 10.49 -9.30
N ASP A 81 12.62 10.79 -8.79
CA ASP A 81 12.10 10.25 -7.54
C ASP A 81 11.02 9.25 -7.87
N TRP A 82 10.94 8.16 -7.12
CA TRP A 82 9.95 7.12 -7.41
C TRP A 82 9.48 6.39 -6.17
N LEU A 83 8.21 5.99 -6.22
CA LEU A 83 7.63 4.96 -5.38
C LEU A 83 7.50 3.69 -6.22
N ALA A 84 8.14 2.60 -5.80
CA ALA A 84 7.96 1.30 -6.40
C ALA A 84 6.93 0.50 -5.60
N LEU A 85 5.96 -0.09 -6.30
CA LEU A 85 5.06 -1.11 -5.76
C LEU A 85 5.37 -2.41 -6.49
N GLY A 86 6.10 -3.32 -5.83
CA GLY A 86 6.73 -4.46 -6.49
C GLY A 86 7.70 -4.01 -7.59
N ASN A 87 7.49 -4.47 -8.83
CA ASN A 87 8.39 -4.19 -9.96
C ASN A 87 8.08 -2.90 -10.73
N LYS A 88 7.00 -2.18 -10.36
CA LYS A 88 6.55 -0.99 -11.11
C LYS A 88 6.82 0.28 -10.31
N LYS A 89 7.45 1.26 -10.97
CA LYS A 89 7.77 2.59 -10.41
C LYS A 89 6.70 3.62 -10.80
N TYR A 90 6.41 4.51 -9.86
CA TYR A 90 5.45 5.61 -9.99
C TYR A 90 6.13 6.92 -9.59
N CYS A 91 5.86 7.97 -10.37
CA CYS A 91 6.31 9.34 -10.13
C CYS A 91 5.40 10.32 -10.86
N GLY A 92 5.67 11.62 -10.74
CA GLY A 92 4.75 12.66 -11.21
C GLY A 92 3.48 12.62 -10.37
N ARG A 93 2.32 12.87 -11.00
CA ARG A 93 0.98 12.75 -10.39
C ARG A 93 0.25 11.48 -10.84
N ASN A 94 1.02 10.42 -11.11
CA ASN A 94 0.48 9.17 -11.60
C ASN A 94 0.12 8.25 -10.43
N ASP A 95 -1.00 8.56 -9.79
CA ASP A 95 -1.50 7.88 -8.60
C ASP A 95 -1.86 6.42 -8.91
N PRO A 96 -1.19 5.41 -8.31
CA PRO A 96 -1.66 4.03 -8.41
C PRO A 96 -2.95 3.84 -7.61
N ILE A 97 -4.03 3.52 -8.31
CA ILE A 97 -5.33 3.22 -7.71
C ILE A 97 -5.52 1.71 -7.65
N GLY A 98 -5.60 1.16 -6.43
CA GLY A 98 -6.02 -0.24 -6.19
C GLY A 98 -5.10 -1.29 -6.81
N VAL A 99 -3.79 -1.17 -6.66
CA VAL A 99 -2.83 -2.16 -7.19
C VAL A 99 -2.83 -3.38 -6.26
N THR A 100 -3.42 -4.48 -6.72
CA THR A 100 -3.39 -5.78 -6.02
C THR A 100 -2.12 -6.54 -6.35
N LEU A 101 -1.38 -6.93 -5.30
CA LEU A 101 -0.03 -7.44 -5.36
C LEU A 101 0.05 -8.63 -4.39
N GLY A 102 -0.06 -9.86 -4.91
CA GLY A 102 0.19 -11.14 -4.20
C GLY A 102 -0.07 -11.22 -2.69
N THR A 103 0.67 -12.10 -2.00
CA THR A 103 0.64 -12.23 -0.54
C THR A 103 1.86 -11.58 0.13
N GLU A 104 2.87 -11.22 -0.65
CA GLU A 104 4.04 -10.46 -0.19
C GLU A 104 4.31 -9.32 -1.17
N VAL A 105 4.53 -8.12 -0.63
CA VAL A 105 4.72 -6.90 -1.42
C VAL A 105 5.82 -6.08 -0.82
N GLU A 106 6.78 -5.73 -1.67
CA GLU A 106 7.76 -4.73 -1.35
C GLU A 106 7.33 -3.38 -1.91
N VAL A 107 7.31 -2.37 -1.04
CA VAL A 107 7.10 -0.97 -1.40
C VAL A 107 8.40 -0.23 -1.12
N ARG A 108 8.92 0.49 -2.12
CA ARG A 108 10.16 1.24 -1.97
C ARG A 108 9.98 2.69 -2.37
N LEU A 109 10.36 3.63 -1.52
CA LEU A 109 10.53 5.03 -1.89
C LEU A 109 12.00 5.30 -2.14
N ARG A 110 12.31 6.01 -3.23
CA ARG A 110 13.60 6.66 -3.39
C ARG A 110 13.41 8.10 -3.86
N THR A 111 14.04 9.04 -3.14
CA THR A 111 14.09 10.46 -3.51
C THR A 111 15.52 10.85 -3.84
N HIS A 112 15.68 11.89 -4.66
CA HIS A 112 16.95 12.49 -5.05
C HIS A 112 17.05 13.92 -4.51
N SER A 113 18.27 14.40 -4.31
CA SER A 113 18.56 15.55 -3.45
C SER A 113 18.31 16.94 -4.02
N LYS A 114 17.64 17.07 -5.17
CA LYS A 114 17.68 18.30 -5.96
C LYS A 114 16.35 18.97 -6.22
N TYR A 115 15.22 18.32 -5.93
CA TYR A 115 13.92 18.81 -6.33
C TYR A 115 12.92 18.69 -5.19
N ASP A 116 12.09 19.72 -5.05
CA ASP A 116 10.98 19.69 -4.11
C ASP A 116 9.89 18.75 -4.63
N THR A 117 9.48 17.82 -3.77
CA THR A 117 8.33 16.96 -4.02
C THR A 117 7.34 17.08 -2.88
N HIS A 118 6.05 16.90 -3.17
CA HIS A 118 5.02 16.96 -2.13
C HIS A 118 4.84 15.61 -1.42
N GLY A 119 5.64 14.61 -1.79
CA GLY A 119 5.68 13.28 -1.17
C GLY A 119 4.55 12.37 -1.63
N PHE A 120 4.15 11.45 -0.77
CA PHE A 120 3.04 10.54 -1.04
C PHE A 120 2.31 10.11 0.23
N SER A 121 1.09 9.59 0.02
CA SER A 121 0.32 8.87 1.04
C SER A 121 -0.35 7.66 0.39
N CYS A 122 0.05 6.46 0.80
CA CYS A 122 -0.57 5.22 0.35
C CYS A 122 -1.20 4.46 1.51
N THR A 123 -2.24 3.69 1.21
CA THR A 123 -2.87 2.76 2.12
C THR A 123 -2.72 1.35 1.58
N ALA A 124 -2.14 0.46 2.38
CA ALA A 124 -2.06 -0.97 2.15
C ALA A 124 -3.12 -1.70 3.00
N PHE A 125 -3.83 -2.65 2.40
CA PHE A 125 -4.86 -3.45 3.06
C PHE A 125 -5.01 -4.80 2.37
N LEU A 126 -5.67 -5.76 3.02
CA LEU A 126 -5.98 -7.04 2.39
C LEU A 126 -7.27 -6.92 1.57
N HIS A 127 -7.19 -7.26 0.30
CA HIS A 127 -8.36 -7.52 -0.53
C HIS A 127 -8.83 -8.94 -0.25
N THR A 128 -9.81 -9.04 0.65
CA THR A 128 -10.61 -10.25 0.78
C THR A 128 -11.67 -10.21 -0.32
N GLU A 129 -11.63 -11.14 -1.28
CA GLU A 129 -12.85 -11.39 -2.04
C GLU A 129 -13.98 -11.67 -1.05
N PRO A 130 -15.20 -11.15 -1.29
CA PRO A 130 -16.33 -11.56 -0.46
C PRO A 130 -16.38 -13.07 -0.51
N LEU A 131 -16.24 -13.74 0.65
CA LEU A 131 -16.44 -15.18 0.72
C LEU A 131 -17.80 -15.44 0.10
N ALA A 132 -17.83 -15.99 -1.12
CA ALA A 132 -19.08 -16.41 -1.73
C ALA A 132 -19.80 -17.24 -0.66
N PRO A 133 -21.10 -16.97 -0.38
CA PRO A 133 -21.80 -17.69 0.66
C PRO A 133 -21.60 -19.16 0.37
N GLN A 134 -20.88 -19.84 1.26
CA GLN A 134 -20.64 -21.26 1.17
C GLN A 134 -22.01 -21.89 1.37
N ILE A 135 -22.75 -22.09 0.26
CA ILE A 135 -24.00 -22.83 0.27
C ILE A 135 -23.59 -24.22 0.70
N LYS A 136 -23.62 -24.47 2.02
CA LYS A 136 -23.56 -25.81 2.57
C LYS A 136 -24.71 -26.52 1.89
N SER A 137 -24.40 -27.32 0.87
CA SER A 137 -25.36 -28.21 0.24
C SER A 137 -25.84 -29.13 1.34
N VAL A 138 -26.95 -28.75 1.98
CA VAL A 138 -27.68 -29.63 2.88
C VAL A 138 -28.14 -30.75 1.96
N LYS A 139 -27.40 -31.87 1.96
CA LYS A 139 -27.86 -33.13 1.39
C LYS A 139 -29.10 -33.50 2.20
N LYS A 140 -30.25 -33.02 1.75
CA LYS A 140 -31.56 -33.39 2.27
C LYS A 140 -31.69 -34.87 1.96
N LYS A 141 -31.38 -35.71 2.94
CA LYS A 141 -31.57 -37.16 2.87
C LYS A 141 -33.08 -37.36 2.76
N LEU A 142 -33.58 -37.47 1.54
CA LEU A 142 -34.95 -37.88 1.25
C LEU A 142 -35.08 -39.34 1.72
N SER A 143 -35.44 -39.51 2.99
CA SER A 143 -35.96 -40.79 3.47
C SER A 143 -37.31 -40.98 2.78
N ARG A 144 -37.33 -41.83 1.74
CA ARG A 144 -38.57 -42.42 1.24
C ARG A 144 -39.26 -43.13 2.40
N TRP A 145 -40.42 -42.61 2.75
CA TRP A 145 -41.47 -43.35 3.44
C TRP A 145 -42.59 -43.60 2.43
N ASN A 146 -43.28 -44.71 2.65
CA ASN A 146 -44.53 -45.17 2.02
C ASN A 146 -44.32 -46.08 0.79
N ASP A 147 -44.94 -47.24 0.68
CA ASP A 147 -45.76 -48.09 1.57
C ASP A 147 -45.69 -49.52 1.00
#